data_AF-X0VFV3-F1
#
_entry.id   AF-X0VFV3-F1
#
_cell.length_a   1.000
_cell.length_b   1.000
_cell.length_c   1.000
_cell.angle_alpha   90.00
_cell.angle_beta   90.00
_cell.angle_gamma   90.00
#
_symmetry.space_group_name_H-M   'P 1'
#
loop_
_entity.id
_entity.type
_entity.pdbx_description
1 polymer ?
#
loop_
_entity_poly.entity_id
_entity_poly.type
_entity_poly.pdbx_seq_one_letter_code
_entity_poly.pdbx_strand_id
1 'polypeptide(L)'
;VTGRQFSGLRVYVGAVSASLIAMEVSACLVPIQAGLSGVLVVPLPTFLLTMLSVHLLIGLVEGLITVAVLRFLQQVRPDIVVDSLPGKIRWNKKAVLITLVVFTFVMGAGLSQFASEFPDGLEWSYADRPDQPNFEKIVTNKDSTVAAVEDFQDRYSLIPDYSLRSSSTGKTGNTESDISAGWTSFAGTVGAVGTMVIIWLTAWLIRRKQLPAK
;
A
#
# COMPACT_ATOMS: atom_id res chain seq x y z
N VAL A 1 -34.92 1.05 -1.43
CA VAL A 1 -33.79 0.10 -1.59
C VAL A 1 -34.02 -1.04 -0.62
N THR A 2 -34.20 -2.25 -1.14
CA THR A 2 -34.58 -3.46 -0.39
C THR A 2 -33.50 -3.79 0.66
N GLY A 3 -33.87 -3.70 1.93
CA GLY A 3 -33.02 -4.00 3.08
C GLY A 3 -32.68 -5.50 3.16
N ARG A 4 -31.68 -5.93 2.40
CA ARG A 4 -31.04 -7.22 2.66
C ARG A 4 -30.20 -7.10 3.92
N GLN A 5 -30.61 -7.80 4.97
CA GLN A 5 -29.76 -8.01 6.14
C GLN A 5 -28.58 -8.89 5.71
N PHE A 6 -27.38 -8.32 5.64
CA PHE A 6 -26.17 -9.08 5.39
C PHE A 6 -25.68 -9.65 6.72
N SER A 7 -25.39 -10.96 6.77
CA SER A 7 -24.75 -11.51 7.97
C SER A 7 -23.33 -10.94 8.08
N GLY A 8 -22.89 -10.61 9.30
CA GLY A 8 -21.54 -10.07 9.52
C GLY A 8 -20.44 -10.95 8.94
N LEU A 9 -20.62 -12.27 8.97
CA LEU A 9 -19.71 -13.22 8.35
C LEU A 9 -19.57 -12.98 6.83
N ARG A 10 -20.65 -12.71 6.11
CA ARG A 10 -20.59 -12.43 4.66
C ARG A 10 -19.86 -11.13 4.36
N VAL A 11 -20.03 -10.11 5.21
CA VAL A 11 -19.30 -8.85 5.08
C VAL A 11 -17.81 -9.05 5.32
N TYR A 12 -17.45 -9.81 6.36
CA TYR A 12 -16.05 -10.05 6.70
C TYR A 12 -15.33 -10.92 5.66
N VAL A 13 -15.96 -12.01 5.23
CA VAL A 13 -15.44 -12.85 4.14
C VAL A 13 -15.33 -12.02 2.87
N GLY A 14 -16.35 -11.22 2.55
CA GLY A 14 -16.31 -10.31 1.40
C GLY A 14 -15.15 -9.32 1.46
N ALA A 15 -14.85 -8.75 2.63
CA ALA A 15 -13.73 -7.83 2.82
C ALA A 15 -12.37 -8.51 2.62
N VAL A 16 -12.17 -9.70 3.21
CA VAL A 16 -10.93 -10.47 3.04
C VAL A 16 -10.76 -10.91 1.58
N SER A 17 -11.81 -11.46 0.96
CA SER A 17 -11.76 -11.88 -0.43
C SER A 17 -11.51 -10.70 -1.38
N ALA A 18 -12.13 -9.54 -1.14
CA ALA A 18 -11.90 -8.34 -1.93
C ALA A 18 -10.45 -7.87 -1.81
N SER A 19 -9.89 -7.86 -0.59
CA SER A 19 -8.48 -7.53 -0.34
C SER A 19 -7.54 -8.47 -1.10
N LEU A 20 -7.75 -9.78 -0.97
CA LEU A 20 -6.95 -10.80 -1.66
C LEU A 20 -7.01 -10.65 -3.18
N ILE A 21 -8.21 -10.57 -3.75
CA ILE A 21 -8.38 -10.46 -5.21
C ILE A 21 -7.72 -9.17 -5.72
N ALA A 22 -7.94 -8.03 -5.04
CA ALA A 22 -7.34 -6.78 -5.44
C ALA A 22 -5.80 -6.86 -5.39
N MET A 23 -5.25 -7.40 -4.29
CA MET A 23 -3.81 -7.55 -4.08
C MET A 23 -3.16 -8.46 -5.11
N GLU A 24 -3.73 -9.65 -5.35
CA GLU A 24 -3.19 -10.62 -6.31
C GLU A 24 -3.28 -10.11 -7.75
N VAL A 25 -4.38 -9.44 -8.13
CA VAL A 25 -4.50 -8.82 -9.45
C VAL A 25 -3.44 -7.73 -9.62
N SER A 26 -3.23 -6.86 -8.62
CA SER A 26 -2.18 -5.84 -8.71
C SER A 26 -0.76 -6.44 -8.74
N ALA A 27 -0.50 -7.48 -7.93
CA ALA A 27 0.79 -8.14 -7.85
C ALA A 27 1.13 -8.91 -9.14
N CYS A 28 0.12 -9.42 -9.85
CA CYS A 28 0.27 -10.08 -11.15
C CYS A 28 0.63 -9.09 -12.27
N LEU A 29 0.04 -7.90 -12.25
CA LEU A 29 0.23 -6.91 -13.33
C LEU A 29 1.66 -6.39 -13.41
N VAL A 30 2.37 -6.28 -12.27
CA VAL A 30 3.75 -5.77 -12.24
C VAL A 30 4.73 -6.68 -13.01
N PRO A 31 4.83 -8.01 -12.74
CA PRO A 31 5.61 -8.93 -13.56
C PRO A 31 5.22 -8.97 -15.03
N ILE A 32 3.92 -8.92 -15.34
CA ILE A 32 3.45 -8.91 -16.74
C ILE A 32 3.96 -7.65 -17.45
N GLN A 33 3.81 -6.48 -16.84
CA GLN A 33 4.30 -5.22 -17.39
C GLN A 33 5.82 -5.23 -17.59
N ALA A 34 6.57 -5.75 -16.60
CA ALA A 34 8.02 -5.86 -16.66
C ALA A 34 8.51 -6.87 -17.72
N GLY A 35 7.76 -7.97 -17.92
CA GLY A 35 8.01 -8.92 -18.99
C GLY A 35 7.76 -8.32 -20.38
N LEU A 36 6.65 -7.59 -20.54
CA LEU A 36 6.29 -6.94 -21.81
C LEU A 36 7.21 -5.75 -22.16
N SER A 37 7.80 -5.08 -21.17
CA SER A 37 8.76 -3.99 -21.40
C SER A 37 10.14 -4.47 -21.83
N GLY A 38 10.42 -5.78 -21.73
CA GLY A 38 11.74 -6.35 -22.04
C GLY A 38 12.84 -5.99 -21.03
N VAL A 39 12.47 -5.42 -19.87
CA VAL A 39 13.41 -5.00 -18.81
C VAL A 39 13.67 -6.13 -17.81
N LEU A 40 12.97 -7.25 -17.95
CA LEU A 40 13.03 -8.34 -16.99
C LEU A 40 14.39 -9.08 -17.03
N VAL A 41 15.13 -8.99 -15.93
CA VAL A 41 16.42 -9.71 -15.76
C VAL A 41 16.21 -11.11 -15.20
N VAL A 42 15.08 -11.35 -14.51
CA VAL A 42 14.68 -12.64 -13.91
C VAL A 42 13.78 -13.42 -14.87
N PRO A 43 13.77 -14.77 -14.88
CA PRO A 43 12.73 -15.51 -15.57
C PRO A 43 11.33 -15.09 -15.09
N LEU A 44 10.44 -14.74 -16.03
CA LEU A 44 9.08 -14.30 -15.74
C LEU A 44 8.30 -15.24 -14.79
N PRO A 45 8.36 -16.58 -14.91
CA PRO A 45 7.68 -17.47 -13.98
C PRO A 45 8.17 -17.34 -12.53
N THR A 46 9.48 -17.14 -12.35
CA THR A 46 10.08 -16.96 -11.02
C THR A 46 9.59 -15.66 -10.40
N PHE A 47 9.66 -14.55 -11.13
CA PHE A 47 9.20 -13.26 -10.63
C PHE A 47 7.70 -13.24 -10.33
N LEU A 48 6.89 -13.84 -11.22
CA LEU A 48 5.46 -13.94 -11.01
C LEU A 48 5.11 -14.78 -9.77
N LEU A 49 5.75 -15.93 -9.59
CA LEU A 49 5.50 -16.81 -8.46
C LEU A 49 5.92 -16.18 -7.13
N THR A 50 7.08 -15.51 -7.07
CA THR A 50 7.54 -14.83 -5.85
C THR A 50 6.64 -13.65 -5.51
N MET A 51 6.25 -12.84 -6.50
CA MET A 51 5.34 -11.71 -6.30
C MET A 51 4.00 -12.16 -5.75
N LEU A 52 3.33 -13.12 -6.40
CA LEU A 52 2.03 -13.62 -5.95
C LEU A 52 2.12 -14.26 -4.55
N SER A 53 3.16 -15.06 -4.29
CA SER A 53 3.30 -15.75 -2.99
C SER A 53 3.44 -14.78 -1.82
N VAL A 54 4.27 -13.74 -1.97
CA VAL A 54 4.47 -12.72 -0.92
C VAL A 54 3.21 -11.85 -0.78
N HIS A 55 2.64 -11.42 -1.90
CA HIS A 55 1.47 -10.54 -1.89
C HIS A 55 0.18 -11.24 -1.43
N LEU A 56 0.11 -12.57 -1.52
CA LEU A 56 -1.00 -13.34 -0.98
C LEU A 56 -1.04 -13.22 0.55
N LEU A 57 0.13 -13.30 1.20
CA LEU A 57 0.24 -13.15 2.65
C LEU A 57 -0.06 -11.71 3.08
N ILE A 58 0.48 -10.72 2.36
CA ILE A 58 0.20 -9.30 2.62
C ILE A 58 -1.30 -9.01 2.47
N GLY A 59 -1.92 -9.46 1.37
CA GLY A 59 -3.34 -9.26 1.09
C GLY A 59 -4.25 -9.93 2.12
N LEU A 60 -3.84 -11.09 2.67
CA LEU A 60 -4.56 -11.75 3.75
C LEU A 60 -4.50 -10.92 5.04
N VAL A 61 -3.30 -10.46 5.43
CA VAL A 61 -3.11 -9.63 6.62
C VAL A 61 -3.89 -8.33 6.51
N GLU A 62 -3.84 -7.66 5.36
CA GLU A 62 -4.61 -6.43 5.11
C GLU A 62 -6.12 -6.67 5.17
N GLY A 63 -6.59 -7.81 4.65
CA GLY A 63 -7.98 -8.23 4.77
C GLY A 63 -8.42 -8.42 6.23
N LEU A 64 -7.56 -9.03 7.06
CA LEU A 64 -7.83 -9.20 8.49
C LEU A 64 -7.81 -7.87 9.25
N ILE A 65 -6.89 -6.96 8.93
CA ILE A 65 -6.87 -5.59 9.47
C ILE A 65 -8.17 -4.87 9.13
N THR A 66 -8.61 -4.96 7.86
CA THR A 66 -9.88 -4.39 7.41
C THR A 66 -11.07 -4.94 8.20
N VAL A 67 -11.13 -6.27 8.42
CA VAL A 67 -12.16 -6.89 9.25
C VAL A 67 -12.11 -6.39 10.70
N ALA A 68 -10.92 -6.22 11.28
CA ALA A 68 -10.76 -5.68 12.62
C ALA A 68 -11.29 -4.25 12.73
N VAL A 69 -10.99 -3.39 11.76
CA VAL A 69 -11.52 -2.02 11.67
C VAL A 69 -13.04 -2.02 11.52
N LEU A 70 -13.59 -2.86 10.63
CA LEU A 70 -15.04 -2.99 10.45
C LEU A 70 -15.74 -3.44 11.74
N ARG A 71 -15.16 -4.43 12.44
CA ARG A 71 -15.69 -4.92 13.71
C ARG A 71 -15.61 -3.86 14.81
N PHE A 72 -14.52 -3.11 14.89
CA PHE A 72 -14.38 -1.98 15.80
C PHE A 72 -15.50 -0.96 15.55
N LEU A 73 -15.63 -0.49 14.31
CA LEU A 73 -16.64 0.49 13.92
C LEU A 73 -18.07 0.00 14.19
N GLN A 74 -18.36 -1.27 13.91
CA GLN A 74 -19.64 -1.88 14.25
C GLN A 74 -19.95 -1.80 15.76
N GLN A 75 -18.94 -2.00 16.61
CA GLN A 75 -19.14 -1.99 18.07
C GLN A 75 -19.32 -0.58 18.64
N VAL A 76 -18.50 0.39 18.18
CA VAL A 76 -18.47 1.76 18.74
C VAL A 76 -19.38 2.74 18.03
N ARG A 77 -19.74 2.48 16.77
CA ARG A 77 -20.62 3.34 15.98
C ARG A 77 -21.30 2.55 14.83
N PRO A 78 -22.26 1.68 15.15
CA PRO A 78 -22.92 0.82 14.17
C PRO A 78 -23.57 1.59 13.02
N ASP A 79 -24.03 2.82 13.24
CA ASP A 79 -24.71 3.64 12.22
C ASP A 79 -23.79 4.09 11.04
N ILE A 80 -22.48 3.77 11.08
CA ILE A 80 -21.52 4.03 9.99
C ILE A 80 -21.30 2.76 9.13
N VAL A 81 -21.51 1.59 9.73
CA VAL A 81 -21.34 0.29 9.06
C VAL A 81 -22.73 -0.19 8.63
N VAL A 82 -22.80 -1.10 7.66
CA VAL A 82 -24.05 -1.64 7.11
C VAL A 82 -25.11 -1.84 8.23
N ASP A 83 -26.28 -1.18 8.09
CA ASP A 83 -27.39 -1.08 9.06
C ASP A 83 -27.91 -2.41 9.64
N SER A 84 -27.40 -3.54 9.16
CA SER A 84 -27.77 -4.90 9.58
C SER A 84 -26.88 -5.51 10.66
N LEU A 85 -25.89 -4.75 11.17
CA LEU A 85 -24.93 -5.26 12.14
C LEU A 85 -25.20 -4.74 13.57
N PRO A 86 -25.35 -5.62 14.58
CA PRO A 86 -25.63 -5.20 15.94
C PRO A 86 -24.41 -4.51 16.57
N GLY A 87 -24.62 -3.34 17.17
CA GLY A 87 -23.61 -2.59 17.93
C GLY A 87 -24.14 -2.23 19.32
N LYS A 88 -23.24 -2.14 20.31
CA LYS A 88 -23.60 -2.00 21.73
C LYS A 88 -23.37 -0.59 22.28
N ILE A 89 -22.43 0.16 21.69
CA ILE A 89 -21.92 1.42 22.25
C ILE A 89 -21.98 2.50 21.16
N ARG A 90 -22.24 3.75 21.54
CA ARG A 90 -22.26 4.89 20.63
C ARG A 90 -21.27 5.96 21.06
N TRP A 91 -20.04 5.86 20.56
CA TRP A 91 -19.03 6.90 20.77
C TRP A 91 -19.36 8.17 19.95
N ASN A 92 -18.77 9.30 20.38
CA ASN A 92 -18.78 10.51 19.58
C ASN A 92 -17.99 10.29 18.28
N LYS A 93 -18.49 10.78 17.14
CA LYS A 93 -17.83 10.69 15.83
C LYS A 93 -16.40 11.23 15.86
N LYS A 94 -16.15 12.30 16.62
CA LYS A 94 -14.80 12.85 16.80
C LYS A 94 -13.86 11.87 17.48
N ALA A 95 -14.32 11.15 18.51
CA ALA A 95 -13.50 10.17 19.22
C ALA A 95 -13.12 8.99 18.31
N VAL A 96 -14.08 8.45 17.55
CA VAL A 96 -13.82 7.37 16.58
C VAL A 96 -12.83 7.82 15.51
N LEU A 97 -12.99 9.03 14.97
CA LEU A 97 -12.08 9.59 13.98
C LEU A 97 -10.66 9.73 14.54
N ILE A 98 -10.52 10.25 15.76
CA ILE A 98 -9.21 10.39 16.42
C ILE A 98 -8.55 9.01 16.58
N THR A 99 -9.28 7.99 17.02
CA THR A 99 -8.72 6.63 17.15
C THR A 99 -8.22 6.09 15.80
N LEU A 100 -9.00 6.27 14.72
CA LEU A 100 -8.56 5.85 13.38
C LEU A 100 -7.34 6.62 12.90
N VAL A 101 -7.31 7.95 13.09
CA VAL A 101 -6.16 8.78 12.72
C VAL A 101 -4.91 8.33 13.49
N VAL A 102 -5.01 8.16 14.81
CA VAL A 102 -3.89 7.67 15.63
C VAL A 102 -3.42 6.30 15.13
N PHE A 103 -4.34 5.38 14.85
CA PHE A 103 -4.00 4.07 14.30
C PHE A 103 -3.28 4.17 12.95
N THR A 104 -3.76 5.04 12.05
CA THR A 104 -3.10 5.30 10.75
C THR A 104 -1.68 5.83 10.94
N PHE A 105 -1.44 6.77 11.86
CA PHE A 105 -0.08 7.25 12.15
C PHE A 105 0.81 6.17 12.74
N VAL A 106 0.30 5.33 13.64
CA VAL A 106 1.07 4.20 14.20
C VAL A 106 1.46 3.20 13.10
N MET A 107 0.55 2.90 12.17
CA MET A 107 0.84 2.02 11.04
C MET A 107 1.81 2.67 10.04
N GLY A 108 1.55 3.91 9.64
CA GLY A 108 2.30 4.60 8.58
C GLY A 108 3.67 5.12 9.01
N ALA A 109 3.84 5.58 10.25
CA ALA A 109 5.12 6.04 10.76
C ALA A 109 5.92 4.95 11.50
N GLY A 110 5.21 4.01 12.14
CA GLY A 110 5.81 2.93 12.93
C GLY A 110 6.01 1.67 12.10
N LEU A 111 4.94 0.90 11.87
CA LEU A 111 5.04 -0.41 11.21
C LEU A 111 5.59 -0.34 9.78
N SER A 112 5.31 0.73 9.03
CA SER A 112 5.82 0.90 7.66
C SER A 112 7.34 0.94 7.61
N GLN A 113 7.99 1.56 8.60
CA GLN A 113 9.45 1.63 8.66
C GLN A 113 10.04 0.23 8.81
N PHE A 114 9.54 -0.55 9.78
CA PHE A 114 9.97 -1.93 9.97
C PHE A 114 9.67 -2.82 8.77
N ALA A 115 8.50 -2.64 8.13
CA ALA A 115 8.14 -3.43 6.96
C ALA A 115 9.05 -3.16 5.76
N SER A 116 9.52 -1.91 5.58
CA SER A 116 10.36 -1.53 4.44
C SER A 116 11.77 -2.11 4.45
N GLU A 117 12.25 -2.62 5.59
CA GLU A 117 13.54 -3.29 5.68
C GLU A 117 13.51 -4.72 5.13
N PHE A 118 12.33 -5.32 4.99
CA PHE A 118 12.18 -6.67 4.48
C PHE A 118 12.02 -6.67 2.96
N PRO A 119 12.65 -7.62 2.25
CA PRO A 119 12.62 -7.63 0.81
C PRO A 119 11.22 -8.00 0.29
N ASP A 120 10.78 -7.30 -0.75
CA ASP A 120 9.49 -7.52 -1.40
C ASP A 120 9.54 -8.68 -2.42
N GLY A 121 8.45 -8.94 -3.14
CA GLY A 121 8.41 -10.03 -4.11
C GLY A 121 9.36 -9.87 -5.30
N LEU A 122 9.77 -8.64 -5.64
CA LEU A 122 10.77 -8.34 -6.66
C LEU A 122 12.17 -8.62 -6.11
N GLU A 123 12.48 -8.13 -4.93
CA GLU A 123 13.78 -8.35 -4.28
C GLU A 123 14.01 -9.83 -3.96
N TRP A 124 12.97 -10.55 -3.52
CA TRP A 124 13.00 -12.01 -3.37
C TRP A 124 13.21 -12.72 -4.71
N SER A 125 12.65 -12.19 -5.80
CA SER A 125 12.91 -12.76 -7.12
C SER A 125 14.39 -12.64 -7.51
N TYR A 126 15.08 -11.63 -6.98
CA TYR A 126 16.52 -11.40 -7.15
C TYR A 126 17.39 -12.03 -6.06
N ALA A 127 16.83 -12.84 -5.15
CA ALA A 127 17.61 -13.49 -4.08
C ALA A 127 18.74 -14.34 -4.67
N ASP A 128 19.81 -14.54 -3.88
CA ASP A 128 21.02 -15.25 -4.30
C ASP A 128 20.69 -16.53 -5.06
N ARG A 129 21.25 -16.64 -6.27
CA ARG A 129 21.05 -17.75 -7.19
C ARG A 129 22.32 -18.60 -7.24
N PRO A 130 22.36 -19.75 -6.54
CA PRO A 130 23.51 -20.66 -6.60
C PRO A 130 23.79 -21.14 -8.04
N ASP A 131 22.76 -21.17 -8.88
CA ASP A 131 22.80 -21.54 -10.30
C ASP A 131 23.30 -20.42 -11.22
N GLN A 132 23.29 -19.16 -10.76
CA GLN A 132 23.73 -17.99 -11.53
C GLN A 132 24.60 -17.05 -10.67
N PRO A 133 25.84 -17.46 -10.34
CA PRO A 133 26.71 -16.73 -9.40
C PRO A 133 27.15 -15.35 -9.91
N ASN A 134 27.00 -15.06 -11.20
CA ASN A 134 27.32 -13.76 -11.81
C ASN A 134 26.04 -12.95 -12.12
N PHE A 135 24.90 -13.28 -11.52
CA PHE A 135 23.66 -12.56 -11.73
C PHE A 135 23.77 -11.16 -11.09
N GLU A 136 23.92 -10.14 -11.93
CA GLU A 136 23.91 -8.75 -11.49
C GLU A 136 22.48 -8.20 -11.69
N LYS A 137 21.96 -7.51 -10.67
CA LYS A 137 20.65 -6.82 -10.73
C LYS A 137 20.79 -5.60 -11.66
N ILE A 138 20.87 -5.79 -12.96
CA ILE A 138 20.98 -4.68 -13.91
C ILE A 138 19.60 -4.04 -14.07
N VAL A 139 19.32 -3.00 -13.28
CA VAL A 139 18.08 -2.19 -13.40
C VAL A 139 18.17 -1.20 -14.58
N THR A 140 19.34 -1.06 -15.20
CA THR A 140 19.57 -0.04 -16.23
C THR A 140 19.12 -0.52 -17.61
N ASN A 141 18.12 0.15 -18.17
CA ASN A 141 17.73 0.02 -19.56
C ASN A 141 18.49 1.05 -20.41
N LYS A 142 19.16 0.59 -21.48
CA LYS A 142 19.94 1.47 -22.39
C LYS A 142 19.08 2.21 -23.43
N ASP A 143 17.77 1.99 -23.45
CA ASP A 143 16.84 2.67 -24.36
C ASP A 143 16.74 4.17 -24.03
N SER A 144 16.89 5.02 -25.05
CA SER A 144 16.82 6.48 -24.90
C SER A 144 15.47 6.96 -24.37
N THR A 145 14.40 6.21 -24.62
CA THR A 145 13.06 6.51 -24.11
C THR A 145 12.99 6.29 -22.61
N VAL A 146 13.58 5.19 -22.12
CA VAL A 146 13.63 4.90 -20.69
C VAL A 146 14.52 5.92 -19.98
N ALA A 147 15.66 6.27 -20.56
CA ALA A 147 16.52 7.33 -20.03
C ALA A 147 15.82 8.71 -19.95
N ALA A 148 15.00 9.06 -20.94
CA ALA A 148 14.23 10.31 -20.91
C ALA A 148 13.13 10.31 -19.83
N VAL A 149 12.49 9.15 -19.60
CA VAL A 149 11.51 8.99 -18.52
C VAL A 149 12.19 8.99 -17.15
N GLU A 150 13.36 8.38 -17.03
CA GLU A 150 14.19 8.39 -15.83
C GLU A 150 14.63 9.82 -15.47
N ASP A 151 15.16 10.60 -16.41
CA ASP A 151 15.50 12.02 -16.19
C ASP A 151 14.27 12.85 -15.78
N PHE A 152 13.12 12.60 -16.41
CA PHE A 152 11.87 13.24 -16.04
C PHE A 152 11.45 12.88 -14.60
N GLN A 153 11.45 11.60 -14.25
CA GLN A 153 11.14 11.12 -12.90
C GLN A 153 12.11 11.72 -11.88
N ASP A 154 13.40 11.69 -12.15
CA ASP A 154 14.44 12.26 -11.30
C ASP A 154 14.29 13.76 -11.11
N ARG A 155 13.79 14.49 -12.11
CA ARG A 155 13.58 15.94 -12.01
C ARG A 155 12.33 16.32 -11.22
N TYR A 156 11.26 15.54 -11.34
CA TYR A 156 9.95 15.87 -10.75
C TYR A 156 9.60 15.06 -9.50
N SER A 157 10.37 14.03 -9.16
CA SER A 157 10.16 13.26 -7.93
C SER A 157 10.37 14.15 -6.70
N LEU A 158 9.34 14.22 -5.86
CA LEU A 158 9.32 15.02 -4.64
C LEU A 158 10.18 14.40 -3.54
N ILE A 159 10.19 13.06 -3.46
CA ILE A 159 10.89 12.28 -2.44
C ILE A 159 11.52 11.06 -3.13
N PRO A 160 12.59 11.26 -3.92
CA PRO A 160 13.26 10.16 -4.62
C PRO A 160 13.77 9.13 -3.61
N ASP A 161 13.47 7.86 -3.89
CA ASP A 161 13.82 6.71 -3.03
C ASP A 161 13.42 6.88 -1.56
N TYR A 162 12.28 7.53 -1.31
CA TYR A 162 11.77 7.81 0.04
C TYR A 162 12.75 8.62 0.92
N SER A 163 13.70 9.33 0.29
CA SER A 163 14.73 10.12 0.95
C SER A 163 14.75 11.59 0.46
N LEU A 164 15.43 12.46 1.21
CA LEU A 164 15.76 13.79 0.70
C LEU A 164 16.80 13.68 -0.40
N ARG A 165 16.61 14.46 -1.47
CA ARG A 165 17.65 14.66 -2.47
C ARG A 165 18.92 15.14 -1.79
N SER A 166 19.97 14.32 -1.79
CA SER A 166 21.26 14.72 -1.25
C SER A 166 21.85 15.82 -2.13
N SER A 167 21.77 17.06 -1.65
CA SER A 167 22.59 18.13 -2.22
C SER A 167 24.05 17.82 -1.87
N SER A 168 24.96 18.04 -2.82
CA SER A 168 26.38 17.72 -2.73
C SER A 168 27.14 18.62 -1.74
N THR A 169 26.67 18.73 -0.50
CA THR A 169 27.35 19.47 0.57
C THR A 169 27.29 18.66 1.86
N GLY A 170 28.41 17.98 2.17
CA GLY A 170 28.72 17.45 3.50
C GLY A 170 28.28 16.01 3.76
N LYS A 171 29.11 15.04 3.35
CA LYS A 171 29.11 13.69 3.93
C LYS A 171 29.68 13.78 5.35
N THR A 172 28.87 13.53 6.37
CA THR A 172 29.36 13.15 7.71
C THR A 172 28.69 11.83 8.09
N GLY A 173 29.52 10.80 8.19
CA GLY A 173 29.13 9.43 8.51
C GLY A 173 28.48 9.29 9.89
N ASN A 174 27.69 8.23 10.02
CA ASN A 174 26.90 7.77 11.17
C ASN A 174 25.56 8.49 11.44
N THR A 175 25.19 9.53 10.68
CA THR A 175 23.86 10.17 10.79
C THR A 175 22.95 9.86 9.59
N GLU A 176 23.49 9.33 8.49
CA GLU A 176 22.72 9.07 7.26
C GLU A 176 21.66 7.97 7.43
N SER A 177 21.92 6.92 8.21
CA SER A 177 20.96 5.82 8.47
C SER A 177 19.80 6.25 9.37
N ASP A 178 20.07 7.08 10.37
CA ASP A 178 19.03 7.59 11.29
C ASP A 178 18.16 8.65 10.61
N ILE A 179 18.77 9.49 9.76
CA ILE A 179 18.05 10.44 8.91
C ILE A 179 17.21 9.69 7.88
N SER A 180 17.74 8.64 7.23
CA SER A 180 16.99 7.88 6.23
C SER A 180 15.77 7.17 6.85
N ALA A 181 15.91 6.59 8.04
CA ALA A 181 14.80 5.99 8.77
C ALA A 181 13.68 7.02 9.05
N GLY A 182 14.04 8.23 9.49
CA GLY A 182 13.09 9.32 9.70
C GLY A 182 12.36 9.74 8.42
N TRP A 183 13.03 9.72 7.26
CA TRP A 183 12.43 10.02 5.96
C TRP A 183 11.51 8.93 5.46
N THR A 184 11.82 7.65 5.69
CA THR A 184 10.93 6.54 5.35
C THR A 184 9.61 6.63 6.12
N SER A 185 9.65 6.92 7.43
CA SER A 185 8.44 7.16 8.23
C SER A 185 7.66 8.39 7.77
N PHE A 186 8.36 9.47 7.38
CA PHE A 186 7.73 10.65 6.82
C PHE A 186 7.01 10.34 5.50
N ALA A 187 7.66 9.63 4.58
CA ALA A 187 7.09 9.25 3.31
C ALA A 187 5.88 8.31 3.48
N GLY A 188 5.97 7.32 4.38
CA GLY A 188 4.86 6.44 4.74
C GLY A 188 3.65 7.22 5.29
N THR A 189 3.91 8.21 6.14
CA THR A 189 2.86 9.09 6.70
C THR A 189 2.23 9.97 5.64
N VAL A 190 3.01 10.63 4.79
CA VAL A 190 2.52 11.47 3.69
C VAL A 190 1.71 10.64 2.70
N GLY A 191 2.18 9.43 2.37
CA GLY A 191 1.46 8.47 1.55
C GLY A 191 0.09 8.11 2.16
N ALA A 192 0.05 7.77 3.45
CA ALA A 192 -1.20 7.45 4.15
C ALA A 192 -2.20 8.63 4.20
N VAL A 193 -1.72 9.86 4.40
CA VAL A 193 -2.57 11.05 4.34
C VAL A 193 -3.09 11.27 2.91
N GLY A 194 -2.23 11.11 1.90
CA GLY A 194 -2.60 11.22 0.49
C GLY A 194 -3.68 10.22 0.09
N THR A 195 -3.54 8.95 0.48
CA THR A 195 -4.56 7.92 0.20
C THR A 195 -5.88 8.24 0.88
N MET A 196 -5.88 8.70 2.13
CA MET A 196 -7.09 9.17 2.82
C MET A 196 -7.78 10.32 2.08
N VAL A 197 -7.02 11.30 1.58
CA VAL A 197 -7.57 12.42 0.79
C VAL A 197 -8.22 11.91 -0.49
N ILE A 198 -7.59 10.99 -1.21
CA ILE A 198 -8.14 10.40 -2.44
C ILE A 198 -9.42 9.62 -2.16
N ILE A 199 -9.43 8.79 -1.10
CA ILE A 199 -10.62 8.03 -0.67
C ILE A 199 -11.75 9.00 -0.28
N TRP A 200 -11.43 10.06 0.45
CA TRP A 200 -12.41 11.07 0.83
C TRP A 200 -13.00 11.81 -0.38
N LEU A 201 -12.15 12.23 -1.34
CA LEU A 201 -12.58 12.90 -2.56
C LEU A 201 -13.46 12.00 -3.43
N THR A 202 -13.06 10.75 -3.63
CA THR A 202 -13.85 9.77 -4.39
C THR A 202 -15.20 9.51 -3.74
N ALA A 203 -15.24 9.29 -2.42
CA ALA A 203 -16.48 9.14 -1.66
C ALA A 203 -17.38 10.40 -1.75
N TRP A 204 -16.78 11.58 -1.66
CA TRP A 204 -17.50 12.86 -1.77
C TRP A 204 -18.10 13.06 -3.17
N LEU A 205 -17.35 12.74 -4.23
CA LEU A 205 -17.84 12.80 -5.61
C LEU A 205 -19.01 11.84 -5.84
N ILE A 206 -18.92 10.61 -5.32
CA ILE A 206 -20.01 9.62 -5.42
C ILE A 206 -21.25 10.13 -4.67
N ARG A 207 -21.08 10.66 -3.46
CA ARG A 207 -22.19 11.15 -2.64
C ARG A 207 -22.89 12.36 -3.26
N ARG A 208 -22.14 13.27 -3.89
CA ARG A 208 -22.72 14.42 -4.63
C ARG A 208 -23.67 13.96 -5.74
N LYS A 209 -23.39 12.85 -6.40
CA LYS A 209 -24.24 12.28 -7.46
C LYS A 209 -25.50 11.57 -6.93
N GLN A 210 -25.54 11.23 -5.64
CA GLN A 210 -26.66 10.53 -4.99
C GLN A 210 -27.64 11.46 -4.28
N LEU A 211 -27.29 12.73 -4.08
CA LEU A 211 -28.24 13.74 -3.58
C LEU A 211 -29.19 14.11 -4.72
N PRO A 212 -30.52 14.05 -4.55
CA PRO A 212 -31.44 14.52 -5.57
C PRO A 212 -31.13 15.99 -5.88
N ALA A 213 -31.13 16.35 -7.17
CA ALA A 213 -31.05 17.74 -7.58
C ALA A 213 -32.13 18.52 -6.83
N LYS A 214 -31.69 19.56 -6.12
CA LYS A 214 -32.54 20.37 -5.23
C LYS A 214 -33.43 21.28 -6.04
#